data_AF-A0A1H3UKA2-F1
#
_entry.id   AF-A0A1H3UKA2-F1
#
_cell.length_a   1.000
_cell.length_b   1.000
_cell.length_c   1.000
_cell.angle_alpha   90.00
_cell.angle_beta   90.00
_cell.angle_gamma   90.00
#
_symmetry.space_group_name_H-M   'P 1'
#
loop_
_entity.id
_entity.type
_entity.pdbx_description
1 polymer ?
#
loop_
_entity_poly.entity_id
_entity_poly.type
_entity_poly.pdbx_seq_one_letter_code
_entity_poly.pdbx_strand_id
1 'polypeptide(L)'
;MPTLIDVISHLDDIPAGDGYSPGPTIYARRPWTLASDALVLTGDDVPDGVTTKSGHDYLLEVHLALEAVEVWSDWRDGATPTPEEATIAVIYYGEHDAYQIPE
;
A
#
# COMPACT_ATOMS: atom_id res chain seq x y z
N MET A 1 -6.34 12.61 -9.04
CA MET A 1 -5.42 11.52 -8.63
C MET A 1 -6.26 10.56 -7.81
N PRO A 2 -6.09 9.24 -7.92
CA PRO A 2 -6.78 8.34 -7.00
C PRO A 2 -6.31 8.63 -5.56
N THR A 3 -7.21 8.43 -4.62
CA THR A 3 -6.86 8.45 -3.20
C THR A 3 -6.22 7.13 -2.79
N LEU A 4 -5.57 7.08 -1.63
CA LEU A 4 -4.98 5.85 -1.13
C LEU A 4 -6.03 4.75 -0.96
N ILE A 5 -7.21 5.06 -0.44
CA ILE A 5 -8.30 4.08 -0.33
C ILE A 5 -8.78 3.59 -1.71
N ASP A 6 -8.78 4.44 -2.75
CA ASP A 6 -9.10 4.00 -4.12
C ASP A 6 -8.06 2.99 -4.62
N VAL A 7 -6.77 3.24 -4.37
CA VAL A 7 -5.68 2.32 -4.75
C VAL A 7 -5.80 0.99 -4.00
N ILE A 8 -6.01 1.03 -2.69
CA ILE A 8 -6.11 -0.18 -1.86
C ILE A 8 -7.38 -0.98 -2.16
N SER A 9 -8.48 -0.33 -2.53
CA SER A 9 -9.72 -1.02 -2.94
C SER A 9 -9.57 -1.87 -4.20
N HIS A 10 -8.54 -1.59 -5.01
CA HIS A 10 -8.23 -2.28 -6.26
C HIS A 10 -6.89 -3.04 -6.19
N LEU A 11 -6.41 -3.34 -4.98
CA LEU A 11 -5.08 -3.92 -4.78
C LEU A 11 -4.92 -5.29 -5.47
N ASP A 12 -5.96 -6.12 -5.40
CA ASP A 12 -5.99 -7.45 -6.05
C ASP A 12 -5.98 -7.38 -7.59
N ASP A 13 -6.39 -6.25 -8.16
CA ASP A 13 -6.38 -6.03 -9.61
C ASP A 13 -4.97 -5.64 -10.11
N ILE A 14 -4.06 -5.28 -9.20
CA ILE A 14 -2.70 -4.86 -9.53
C ILE A 14 -1.80 -6.11 -9.56
N PRO A 15 -1.18 -6.45 -10.70
CA PRO A 15 -0.30 -7.62 -10.78
C PRO A 15 0.88 -7.46 -9.82
N ALA A 16 0.89 -8.25 -8.75
CA ALA A 16 2.05 -8.35 -7.88
C ALA A 16 3.26 -8.81 -8.70
N GLY A 17 4.45 -8.27 -8.39
CA GLY A 17 5.69 -8.74 -8.99
C GLY A 17 5.85 -10.24 -8.80
N ASP A 18 6.47 -10.92 -9.75
CA ASP A 18 6.62 -12.38 -9.78
C ASP A 18 7.89 -12.89 -9.08
N GLY A 19 8.56 -12.02 -8.32
CA GLY A 19 9.85 -12.29 -7.68
C GLY A 19 11.06 -12.19 -8.61
N TYR A 20 10.85 -12.05 -9.93
CA TYR A 20 11.91 -11.82 -10.92
C TYR A 20 11.94 -10.38 -11.42
N SER A 21 10.77 -9.73 -11.48
CA SER A 21 10.65 -8.29 -11.68
C SER A 21 10.32 -7.59 -10.36
N PRO A 22 10.90 -6.41 -10.08
CA PRO A 22 10.39 -5.55 -9.02
C PRO A 22 8.91 -5.30 -9.29
N GLY A 23 8.08 -5.63 -8.30
CA GLY A 23 6.63 -5.44 -8.39
C GLY A 23 6.25 -3.96 -8.34
N PRO A 24 4.99 -3.63 -8.60
CA PRO A 24 4.52 -2.26 -8.50
C PRO A 24 4.67 -1.72 -7.08
N THR A 25 4.94 -0.41 -6.95
CA THR A 25 5.14 0.27 -5.67
C THR A 25 4.13 1.39 -5.51
N ILE A 26 3.54 1.48 -4.31
CA ILE A 26 2.57 2.50 -3.92
C ILE A 26 3.33 3.72 -3.39
N TYR A 27 3.01 4.88 -3.94
CA TYR A 27 3.49 6.18 -3.47
C TYR A 27 2.29 7.01 -3.02
N ALA A 28 2.41 7.68 -1.87
CA ALA A 28 1.33 8.50 -1.32
C ALA A 28 1.87 9.78 -0.67
N ARG A 29 1.08 10.86 -0.72
CA ARG A 29 1.44 12.12 -0.03
C ARG A 29 1.31 11.94 1.48
N ARG A 30 2.29 12.45 2.22
CA ARG A 30 2.21 12.55 3.68
C ARG A 30 1.35 13.74 4.15
N PRO A 31 0.69 13.64 5.33
CA PRO A 31 0.55 12.42 6.14
C PRO A 31 -0.28 11.37 5.41
N TRP A 32 0.01 10.09 5.63
CA TRP A 32 -0.76 9.02 4.99
C TRP A 32 -2.10 8.87 5.69
N THR A 33 -3.15 9.04 4.90
CA THR A 33 -4.54 8.95 5.31
C THR A 33 -5.31 8.29 4.18
N LEU A 34 -6.54 7.84 4.44
CA LEU A 34 -7.40 7.23 3.42
C LEU A 34 -7.55 8.14 2.18
N ALA A 35 -7.63 9.45 2.40
CA ALA A 35 -7.83 10.46 1.36
C ALA A 35 -6.53 11.00 0.74
N SER A 36 -5.35 10.51 1.16
CA SER A 36 -4.08 10.99 0.61
C SER A 36 -3.98 10.66 -0.87
N ASP A 37 -3.56 11.63 -1.67
CA ASP A 37 -3.26 11.39 -3.09
C ASP A 37 -2.24 10.25 -3.19
N ALA A 38 -2.55 9.25 -4.01
CA ALA A 38 -1.74 8.07 -4.21
C ALA A 38 -1.59 7.72 -5.69
N LEU A 39 -0.55 6.97 -6.00
CA LEU A 39 -0.31 6.41 -7.32
C LEU A 39 0.54 5.14 -7.19
N VAL A 40 0.48 4.29 -8.22
CA VAL A 40 1.26 3.06 -8.30
C VAL A 40 2.20 3.17 -9.49
N LEU A 41 3.49 2.91 -9.27
CA LEU A 41 4.52 2.89 -10.32
C LEU A 41 5.06 1.48 -10.50
N THR A 42 5.46 1.14 -11.72
CA THR A 42 6.01 -0.18 -12.09
C THR A 42 7.45 -0.04 -12.59
N GLY A 43 8.35 -0.95 -12.18
CA GLY A 43 9.72 -0.99 -12.71
C GLY A 43 10.60 0.21 -12.35
N ASP A 44 11.57 0.52 -13.22
CA ASP A 44 12.53 1.63 -13.07
C ASP A 44 11.91 3.03 -13.26
N ASP A 45 10.57 3.14 -13.31
CA ASP A 45 9.84 4.42 -13.37
C ASP A 45 9.94 5.25 -12.08
N VAL A 46 10.74 4.81 -11.11
CA VAL A 46 11.13 5.58 -9.93
C VAL A 46 12.08 6.71 -10.37
N PRO A 47 11.66 7.98 -10.38
CA PRO A 47 12.56 9.06 -10.75
C PRO A 47 13.67 9.20 -9.69
N ASP A 48 14.92 9.40 -10.10
CA ASP A 48 16.04 9.63 -9.19
C ASP A 48 15.72 10.71 -8.14
N GLY A 49 15.90 10.38 -6.85
CA GLY A 49 15.77 11.30 -5.71
C GLY A 49 14.42 11.35 -5.00
N VAL A 50 13.74 10.20 -4.83
CA VAL A 50 12.39 10.01 -4.25
C VAL A 50 12.09 10.86 -3.00
N THR A 51 11.68 12.11 -3.22
CA THR A 51 10.27 12.48 -3.30
C THR A 51 9.94 12.44 -4.79
N THR A 52 8.83 11.85 -5.23
CA THR A 52 8.39 12.13 -6.61
C THR A 52 8.37 13.66 -6.78
N LYS A 53 8.76 14.23 -7.93
CA LYS A 53 8.79 15.71 -8.13
C LYS A 53 7.45 16.41 -7.77
N SER A 54 6.39 15.64 -7.56
CA SER A 54 5.03 16.02 -7.16
C SER A 54 4.71 15.92 -5.65
N GLY A 55 5.60 15.42 -4.80
CA GLY A 55 5.42 15.36 -3.33
C GLY A 55 4.81 14.07 -2.77
N HIS A 56 4.89 12.95 -3.50
CA HIS A 56 4.53 11.63 -2.99
C HIS A 56 5.77 10.91 -2.47
N ASP A 57 5.64 10.34 -1.28
CA ASP A 57 6.66 9.52 -0.63
C ASP A 57 6.40 8.04 -0.92
N TYR A 58 7.47 7.25 -0.92
CA TYR A 58 7.36 5.79 -0.96
C TYR A 58 6.54 5.33 0.25
N LEU A 59 5.46 4.58 0.01
CA LEU A 59 4.66 3.97 1.07
C LEU A 59 5.05 2.50 1.22
N LEU A 60 4.80 1.68 0.20
CA LEU A 60 4.97 0.23 0.27
C LEU A 60 4.88 -0.42 -1.11
N GLU A 61 5.58 -1.54 -1.36
CA GLU A 61 5.33 -2.37 -2.53
C GLU A 61 3.94 -3.03 -2.47
N VAL A 62 3.32 -3.24 -3.63
CA VAL A 62 1.98 -3.84 -3.72
C VAL A 62 1.93 -5.23 -3.10
N HIS A 63 2.98 -6.05 -3.24
CA HIS A 63 3.00 -7.39 -2.64
C HIS A 63 2.99 -7.35 -1.10
N LEU A 64 3.72 -6.40 -0.49
CA LEU A 64 3.69 -6.20 0.97
C LEU A 64 2.37 -5.60 1.43
N ALA A 65 1.74 -4.74 0.62
CA ALA A 65 0.41 -4.22 0.92
C ALA A 65 -0.65 -5.35 0.92
N LEU A 66 -0.58 -6.28 -0.05
CA LEU A 66 -1.45 -7.46 -0.09
C LEU A 66 -1.24 -8.33 1.16
N GLU A 67 0.03 -8.60 1.49
CA GLU A 67 0.39 -9.36 2.68
C GLU A 67 -0.09 -8.70 3.97
N ALA A 68 0.00 -7.38 4.09
CA ALA A 68 -0.49 -6.66 5.25
C ALA A 68 -2.00 -6.82 5.46
N VAL A 69 -2.77 -6.83 4.36
CA VAL A 69 -4.22 -7.07 4.39
C VAL A 69 -4.54 -8.53 4.71
N GLU A 70 -3.77 -9.48 4.16
CA GLU A 70 -3.90 -10.92 4.47
C GLU A 70 -3.63 -11.19 5.95
N VAL A 71 -2.51 -10.70 6.49
CA VAL A 71 -2.17 -10.87 7.91
C VAL A 71 -3.20 -10.20 8.82
N TRP A 72 -3.72 -9.03 8.43
CA TRP A 72 -4.79 -8.36 9.17
C TRP A 72 -6.03 -9.26 9.31
N SER A 73 -6.42 -9.93 8.22
CA SER A 73 -7.56 -10.87 8.16
C SER A 73 -7.30 -12.11 9.01
N ASP A 74 -6.12 -12.72 8.85
CA ASP A 74 -5.72 -13.92 9.59
C ASP A 74 -5.72 -13.70 11.11
N TRP A 75 -5.27 -12.53 11.55
CA TRP A 75 -5.24 -12.17 12.97
C TRP A 75 -6.62 -11.80 13.54
N ARG A 76 -7.65 -11.72 12.69
CA ARG A 76 -9.05 -11.45 13.04
C ARG A 76 -9.95 -12.61 12.63
N ASP A 77 -9.45 -13.83 12.80
CA ASP A 77 -10.16 -15.09 12.53
C ASP A 77 -10.71 -15.21 11.10
N GLY A 78 -9.98 -14.63 10.12
CA GLY A 78 -10.35 -14.64 8.70
C GLY A 78 -11.43 -13.62 8.33
N ALA A 79 -11.61 -12.57 9.14
CA ALA A 79 -12.54 -11.49 8.84
C ALA A 79 -12.14 -10.76 7.54
N THR A 80 -13.12 -10.53 6.66
CA THR A 80 -12.90 -9.72 5.46
C THR A 80 -12.82 -8.24 5.83
N PRO A 81 -11.69 -7.55 5.58
CA PRO A 81 -11.55 -6.14 5.88
C PRO A 81 -12.46 -5.30 4.98
N THR A 82 -12.98 -4.21 5.53
CA THR A 82 -13.50 -3.09 4.73
C THR A 82 -12.35 -2.38 4.01
N PRO A 83 -12.61 -1.62 2.93
CA PRO A 83 -11.58 -0.82 2.27
C PRO A 83 -10.85 0.12 3.23
N GLU A 84 -11.55 0.69 4.22
CA GLU A 84 -10.99 1.53 5.26
C GLU A 84 -10.02 0.74 6.16
N GLU A 85 -10.43 -0.44 6.64
CA GLU A 85 -9.58 -1.30 7.48
C GLU A 85 -8.34 -1.79 6.73
N ALA A 86 -8.50 -2.22 5.48
CA ALA A 86 -7.38 -2.61 4.61
C ALA A 86 -6.40 -1.44 4.41
N THR A 87 -6.92 -0.23 4.17
CA THR A 87 -6.09 0.96 4.03
C THR A 87 -5.35 1.28 5.32
N ILE A 88 -5.99 1.15 6.49
CA ILE A 88 -5.35 1.37 7.79
C ILE A 88 -4.25 0.33 8.04
N ALA A 89 -4.48 -0.94 7.71
CA ALA A 89 -3.48 -1.99 7.85
C ALA A 89 -2.21 -1.69 7.02
N VAL A 90 -2.39 -1.24 5.77
CA VAL A 90 -1.29 -0.86 4.88
C VAL A 90 -0.56 0.38 5.38
N ILE A 91 -1.28 1.41 5.83
CA ILE A 91 -0.67 2.61 6.44
C ILE A 91 0.15 2.21 7.67
N TYR A 92 -0.41 1.36 8.54
CA TYR A 92 0.26 0.89 9.75
C TYR A 92 1.58 0.20 9.40
N TYR A 93 1.58 -0.70 8.40
CA TYR A 93 2.81 -1.33 7.94
C TYR A 93 3.82 -0.30 7.42
N GLY A 94 3.39 0.62 6.55
CA GLY A 94 4.28 1.66 6.02
C GLY A 94 4.90 2.57 7.09
N GLU A 95 4.18 2.82 8.20
CA GLU A 95 4.66 3.67 9.30
C GLU A 95 5.54 2.93 10.32
N HIS A 96 5.26 1.64 10.53
CA HIS A 96 5.84 0.88 11.65
C HIS A 96 6.76 -0.27 11.22
N ASP A 97 6.78 -0.61 9.93
CA ASP A 97 7.47 -1.80 9.40
C ASP A 97 7.03 -3.07 10.14
N ALA A 98 5.72 -3.16 10.43
CA ALA A 98 5.10 -4.22 11.23
C ALA A 98 3.62 -4.36 10.88
N TYR A 99 3.07 -5.57 11.05
CA TYR A 99 1.63 -5.81 10.84
C TYR A 99 0.78 -5.27 12.00
N GLN A 100 -0.43 -4.80 11.68
CA GLN A 100 -1.36 -4.25 12.66
C GLN A 100 -1.93 -5.33 13.59
N ILE A 101 -1.51 -5.31 14.85
CA ILE A 101 -2.07 -6.20 15.89
C ILE A 101 -3.56 -5.92 16.13
N PRO A 102 -4.38 -6.96 16.42
CA PRO A 102 -5.74 -6.77 16.92
C PRO A 102 -5.74 -6.07 18.29
N GLU A 103 -6.76 -5.25 18.56
CA GLU A 103 -7.02 -4.70 19.90
C GLU A 103 -7.80 -5.68 20.78
#